data_AF-A0A836Q9W3-F1
#
_entry.id   AF-A0A836Q9W3-F1
#
_cell.length_a   1.000
_cell.length_b   1.000
_cell.length_c   1.000
_cell.angle_alpha   90.00
_cell.angle_beta   90.00
_cell.angle_gamma   90.00
#
_symmetry.space_group_name_H-M   'P 1'
#
loop_
_entity.id
_entity.type
_entity.pdbx_description
1 polymer ?
#
loop_
_entity_poly.entity_id
_entity_poly.type
_entity_poly.pdbx_seq_one_letter_code
_entity_poly.pdbx_strand_id
1 'polypeptide(L)'
;MRPTWLTVVLFGRQVAAQAINLKEHLKTTEVEILKANRSLLYVFILLVVFTSQAFLPVGHDAEAKGKKGKAKASKKAAAYPPEFYQAVRLVYDKKYKDAYEIFERLDRNGYCRDKTHYYIAYCFHNMNQLAQAAQHYQVVSSFSKDPQLKYLAAVGYSQVERYAASRTYAGQGNLFARLSTGGRSWGGGGGGGGGG
;
A
#
# COMPACT_ATOMS: atom_id res chain seq x y z
N MET A 1 57.35 -43.85 30.65
CA MET A 1 56.98 -42.42 30.54
C MET A 1 56.07 -42.23 29.33
N ARG A 2 54.75 -42.23 29.55
CA ARG A 2 53.72 -41.79 28.58
C ARG A 2 52.58 -41.22 29.43
N PRO A 3 52.29 -39.93 29.31
CA PRO A 3 50.92 -39.52 29.01
C PRO A 3 50.86 -38.21 28.20
N THR A 4 49.70 -37.85 27.63
CA THR A 4 49.12 -36.47 27.61
C THR A 4 48.03 -36.24 26.54
N TRP A 5 47.92 -37.06 25.50
CA TRP A 5 47.05 -36.69 24.37
C TRP A 5 45.55 -37.02 24.53
N LEU A 6 45.17 -37.97 25.39
CA LEU A 6 43.75 -38.38 25.50
C LEU A 6 42.89 -37.42 26.34
N THR A 7 43.47 -36.68 27.28
CA THR A 7 42.70 -35.83 28.20
C THR A 7 42.19 -34.54 27.54
N VAL A 8 42.90 -34.03 26.53
CA VAL A 8 42.55 -32.78 25.84
C VAL A 8 41.31 -32.93 24.95
N VAL A 9 41.13 -34.09 24.31
CA VAL A 9 40.01 -34.33 23.39
C VAL A 9 38.66 -34.47 24.12
N LEU A 10 38.67 -35.03 25.34
CA LEU A 10 37.46 -35.16 26.15
C LEU A 10 36.99 -33.81 26.73
N PHE A 11 37.92 -32.92 27.10
CA PHE A 11 37.58 -31.59 27.60
C PHE A 11 36.94 -30.69 26.52
N GLY A 12 37.40 -30.78 25.28
CA GLY A 12 36.84 -30.00 24.17
C GLY A 12 35.37 -30.34 23.85
N ARG A 13 34.99 -31.62 23.94
CA ARG A 13 33.60 -32.05 23.67
C ARG A 13 32.63 -31.62 24.78
N GLN A 14 33.08 -31.56 26.03
CA GLN A 14 32.26 -31.11 27.16
C GLN A 14 31.93 -29.61 27.07
N VAL A 15 32.88 -28.78 26.65
CA VAL A 15 32.68 -27.32 26.49
C VAL A 15 31.76 -27.01 25.31
N ALA A 16 31.88 -27.74 24.20
CA ALA A 16 31.00 -27.57 23.05
C ALA A 16 29.52 -27.89 23.36
N ALA A 17 29.26 -28.89 24.21
CA ALA A 17 27.91 -29.26 24.61
C ALA A 17 27.24 -28.20 25.52
N GLN A 18 28.01 -27.53 26.40
CA GLN A 18 27.48 -26.46 27.25
C GLN A 18 27.15 -25.18 26.46
N ALA A 19 27.89 -24.87 25.39
CA ALA A 19 27.65 -23.69 24.57
C ALA A 19 26.35 -23.77 23.73
N ILE A 20 25.90 -24.98 23.39
CA ILE A 20 24.66 -25.19 22.61
C ILE A 20 23.42 -24.97 23.50
N ASN A 21 23.45 -25.46 24.75
CA ASN A 21 22.33 -25.36 25.67
C ASN A 21 22.04 -23.91 26.09
N LEU A 22 23.09 -23.08 26.24
CA LEU A 22 22.96 -21.66 26.56
C LEU A 22 22.33 -20.83 25.43
N LYS A 23 22.57 -21.21 24.16
CA LYS A 23 21.99 -20.53 22.99
C LYS A 23 20.50 -20.81 22.81
N GLU A 24 20.01 -21.96 23.25
CA GLU A 24 18.58 -22.29 23.18
C GLU A 24 17.79 -21.58 24.29
N HIS A 25 18.35 -21.47 25.50
CA HIS A 25 17.73 -20.73 26.59
C HIS A 25 17.67 -19.20 26.36
N LEU A 26 18.58 -18.62 25.58
CA LEU A 26 18.53 -17.19 25.23
C LEU A 26 17.42 -16.87 24.21
N LYS A 27 17.09 -17.81 23.32
CA LYS A 27 16.06 -17.57 22.28
C LYS A 27 14.63 -17.60 22.85
N THR A 28 14.40 -18.38 23.89
CA THR A 28 13.06 -18.49 24.50
C THR A 28 12.69 -17.27 25.33
N THR A 29 13.64 -16.58 25.95
CA THR A 29 13.36 -15.37 26.76
C THR A 29 13.07 -14.13 25.90
N GLU A 30 13.71 -13.97 24.74
CA GLU A 30 13.46 -12.80 23.86
C GLU A 30 12.05 -12.82 23.23
N VAL A 31 11.51 -14.02 22.94
CA VAL A 31 10.20 -14.16 22.29
C VAL A 31 9.04 -13.81 23.24
N GLU A 32 9.18 -14.09 24.53
CA GLU A 32 8.14 -13.74 25.52
C GLU A 32 8.09 -12.24 25.81
N ILE A 33 9.24 -11.57 25.90
CA ILE A 33 9.32 -10.12 26.14
C ILE A 33 8.72 -9.33 24.97
N LEU A 34 8.90 -9.79 23.73
CA LEU A 34 8.30 -9.17 22.54
C LEU A 34 6.78 -9.34 22.47
N LYS A 35 6.22 -10.42 23.02
CA LYS A 35 4.78 -10.68 22.99
C LYS A 35 4.03 -9.83 24.02
N ALA A 36 4.62 -9.58 25.18
CA ALA A 36 4.06 -8.73 26.23
C ALA A 36 4.01 -7.24 25.84
N ASN A 37 5.02 -6.74 25.12
CA ASN A 37 5.04 -5.33 24.69
C ASN A 37 4.10 -5.03 23.52
N ARG A 38 3.77 -6.05 22.71
CA ARG A 38 2.87 -5.91 21.57
C ARG A 38 1.42 -5.74 22.00
N SER A 39 0.98 -6.38 23.08
CA SER A 39 -0.39 -6.23 23.61
C SER A 39 -0.61 -4.85 24.24
N LEU A 40 0.39 -4.31 24.95
CA LEU A 40 0.35 -2.95 25.51
C LEU A 40 0.23 -1.87 24.43
N LEU A 41 0.92 -2.05 23.29
CA LEU A 41 0.81 -1.17 22.13
C LEU A 41 -0.61 -1.16 21.53
N TYR A 42 -1.28 -2.31 21.44
CA TYR A 42 -2.66 -2.38 20.93
C TYR A 42 -3.66 -1.71 21.88
N VAL A 43 -3.49 -1.83 23.19
CA VAL A 43 -4.35 -1.16 24.17
C VAL A 43 -4.19 0.36 24.08
N PHE A 44 -2.97 0.86 23.92
CA PHE A 44 -2.71 2.30 23.80
C PHE A 44 -3.31 2.89 22.50
N ILE A 45 -3.21 2.18 21.38
CA ILE A 45 -3.80 2.60 20.10
C ILE A 45 -5.33 2.63 20.18
N LEU A 46 -5.97 1.65 20.82
CA LEU A 46 -7.42 1.64 20.98
C LEU A 46 -7.93 2.79 21.87
N LEU A 47 -7.15 3.19 22.88
CA LEU A 47 -7.53 4.29 23.79
C LEU A 47 -7.46 5.66 23.10
N VAL A 48 -6.47 5.89 22.22
CA VAL A 48 -6.35 7.13 21.43
C VAL A 48 -7.46 7.26 20.37
N VAL A 49 -7.92 6.15 19.79
CA VAL A 49 -9.02 6.17 18.81
C VAL A 49 -10.36 6.47 19.47
N PHE A 50 -10.57 6.06 20.73
CA PHE A 50 -11.84 6.27 21.43
C PHE A 50 -12.04 7.69 21.96
N THR A 51 -10.97 8.43 22.28
CA THR A 51 -11.09 9.82 22.78
C THR A 51 -11.28 10.86 21.68
N SER A 52 -11.17 10.47 20.40
CA SER A 52 -11.22 11.39 19.27
C SER A 52 -12.64 11.66 18.71
N GLN A 53 -13.71 11.12 19.30
CA GLN A 53 -15.08 11.31 18.78
C GLN A 53 -15.89 12.45 19.44
N ALA A 54 -15.31 13.24 20.36
CA ALA A 54 -16.08 14.19 21.17
C ALA A 54 -15.93 15.68 20.80
N PHE A 55 -15.33 16.05 19.65
CA PHE A 55 -15.23 17.46 19.26
C PHE A 55 -15.38 17.65 17.75
N LEU A 56 -16.61 17.69 17.27
CA LEU A 56 -16.94 18.39 16.03
C LEU A 56 -17.62 19.71 16.39
N PRO A 57 -17.03 20.87 16.06
CA PRO A 57 -17.70 22.15 16.20
C PRO A 57 -18.88 22.22 15.24
N VAL A 58 -20.07 22.43 15.80
CA VAL A 58 -21.29 22.81 15.09
C VAL A 58 -21.10 24.25 14.62
N GLY A 59 -20.68 24.41 13.36
CA GLY A 59 -20.47 25.71 12.71
C GLY A 59 -21.56 26.02 11.68
N HIS A 60 -22.50 26.86 12.11
CA HIS A 60 -23.34 27.82 11.38
C HIS A 60 -23.59 27.71 9.86
N ASP A 61 -24.87 27.52 9.55
CA ASP A 61 -25.69 28.35 8.65
C ASP A 61 -25.08 28.86 7.34
N ALA A 62 -25.21 28.04 6.29
CA ALA A 62 -25.31 28.54 4.92
C ALA A 62 -26.73 28.28 4.41
N GLU A 63 -27.61 29.27 4.55
CA GLU A 63 -28.97 29.31 4.01
C GLU A 63 -28.91 29.40 2.47
N ALA A 64 -28.59 28.29 1.80
CA ALA A 64 -28.77 28.16 0.37
C ALA A 64 -30.20 27.67 0.11
N LYS A 65 -31.11 28.59 -0.25
CA LYS A 65 -32.43 28.29 -0.83
C LYS A 65 -32.26 27.59 -2.20
N GLY A 66 -31.89 26.33 -2.17
CA GLY A 66 -31.83 25.43 -3.31
C GLY A 66 -33.19 24.78 -3.56
N LYS A 67 -33.77 25.08 -4.73
CA LYS A 67 -35.01 24.49 -5.27
C LYS A 67 -35.11 23.00 -4.95
N LYS A 68 -36.25 22.59 -4.36
CA LYS A 68 -36.68 21.19 -4.17
C LYS A 68 -36.80 20.48 -5.53
N GLY A 69 -35.68 20.08 -6.10
CA GLY A 69 -35.63 19.13 -7.20
C GLY A 69 -36.06 17.77 -6.67
N LYS A 70 -37.14 17.23 -7.24
CA LYS A 70 -37.62 15.87 -6.97
C LYS A 70 -36.43 14.91 -7.07
N ALA A 71 -35.96 14.38 -5.94
CA ALA A 71 -34.91 13.37 -5.89
C ALA A 71 -35.43 12.15 -6.67
N LYS A 72 -34.94 11.99 -7.91
CA LYS A 72 -35.22 10.78 -8.70
C LYS A 72 -34.68 9.62 -7.89
N ALA A 73 -35.58 8.74 -7.45
CA ALA A 73 -35.25 7.52 -6.73
C ALA A 73 -34.06 6.84 -7.40
N SER A 74 -32.96 6.71 -6.65
CA SER A 74 -31.75 6.05 -7.14
C SER A 74 -32.13 4.61 -7.48
N LYS A 75 -32.18 4.30 -8.78
CA LYS A 75 -32.35 2.92 -9.24
C LYS A 75 -31.27 2.09 -8.56
N LYS A 76 -31.68 1.13 -7.72
CA LYS A 76 -30.77 0.22 -7.03
C LYS A 76 -29.79 -0.34 -8.05
N ALA A 77 -28.49 -0.17 -7.81
CA ALA A 77 -27.47 -0.70 -8.69
C ALA A 77 -27.71 -2.22 -8.82
N ALA A 78 -27.76 -2.74 -10.05
CA ALA A 78 -27.96 -4.17 -10.32
C ALA A 78 -26.98 -5.02 -9.50
N ALA A 79 -27.34 -6.22 -9.08
CA ALA A 79 -26.43 -7.09 -8.33
C ALA A 79 -25.15 -7.41 -9.13
N TYR A 80 -24.03 -7.63 -8.43
CA TYR A 80 -22.82 -8.12 -9.09
C TYR A 80 -22.99 -9.60 -9.49
N PRO A 81 -22.40 -10.04 -10.61
CA PRO A 81 -22.42 -11.44 -10.98
C PRO A 81 -21.65 -12.29 -9.96
N PRO A 82 -21.97 -13.59 -9.83
CA PRO A 82 -21.29 -14.48 -8.88
C PRO A 82 -19.78 -14.56 -9.11
N GLU A 83 -19.34 -14.44 -10.37
CA GLU A 83 -17.92 -14.41 -10.75
C GLU A 83 -17.12 -13.29 -10.07
N PHE A 84 -17.78 -12.15 -9.78
CA PHE A 84 -17.14 -11.05 -9.06
C PHE A 84 -16.67 -11.49 -7.67
N TYR A 85 -17.50 -12.23 -6.94
CA TYR A 85 -17.15 -12.70 -5.60
C TYR A 85 -16.05 -13.78 -5.64
N GLN A 86 -16.00 -14.57 -6.72
CA GLN A 86 -14.89 -15.52 -6.94
C GLN A 86 -13.58 -14.77 -7.16
N ALA A 87 -13.57 -13.72 -7.98
CA ALA A 87 -12.39 -12.88 -8.20
C ALA A 87 -11.93 -12.20 -6.89
N VAL A 88 -12.86 -11.70 -6.09
CA VAL A 88 -12.55 -11.12 -4.77
C VAL A 88 -11.89 -12.16 -3.85
N ARG A 89 -12.35 -13.42 -3.85
CA ARG A 89 -11.70 -14.50 -3.10
C ARG A 89 -10.26 -14.73 -3.57
N LEU A 90 -10.01 -14.73 -4.88
CA LEU A 90 -8.67 -14.86 -5.45
C LEU A 90 -7.74 -13.70 -5.02
N VAL A 91 -8.28 -12.48 -4.88
CA VAL A 91 -7.52 -11.34 -4.31
C VAL A 91 -7.08 -11.63 -2.88
N TYR A 92 -7.97 -12.16 -2.03
CA TYR A 92 -7.63 -12.54 -0.66
C TYR A 92 -6.61 -13.69 -0.61
N ASP A 93 -6.67 -14.61 -1.56
CA ASP A 93 -5.70 -15.69 -1.75
C ASP A 93 -4.37 -15.22 -2.38
N LYS A 94 -4.21 -13.91 -2.61
CA LYS A 94 -3.03 -13.26 -3.23
C LYS A 94 -2.76 -13.72 -4.66
N LYS A 95 -3.75 -14.31 -5.34
CA LYS A 95 -3.68 -14.72 -6.75
C LYS A 95 -4.13 -13.56 -7.65
N TYR A 96 -3.35 -12.48 -7.65
CA TYR A 96 -3.73 -11.21 -8.27
C TYR A 96 -3.88 -11.29 -9.80
N LYS A 97 -3.07 -12.12 -10.46
CA LYS A 97 -3.16 -12.32 -11.91
C LYS A 97 -4.47 -13.01 -12.30
N ASP A 98 -4.79 -14.13 -11.66
CA ASP A 98 -6.03 -14.88 -11.91
C ASP A 98 -7.26 -14.03 -11.57
N ALA A 99 -7.21 -13.25 -10.48
CA ALA A 99 -8.27 -12.31 -10.12
C ALA A 99 -8.46 -11.22 -11.18
N TYR A 100 -7.35 -10.65 -11.68
CA TYR A 100 -7.37 -9.62 -12.72
C TYR A 100 -8.07 -10.11 -14.00
N GLU A 101 -7.77 -11.32 -14.48
CA GLU A 101 -8.37 -11.87 -15.69
C GLU A 101 -9.91 -11.96 -15.60
N ILE A 102 -10.43 -12.29 -14.41
CA ILE A 102 -11.89 -12.30 -14.17
C ILE A 102 -12.43 -10.88 -14.13
N PHE A 103 -11.78 -9.95 -13.41
CA PHE A 103 -12.25 -8.57 -13.35
C PHE A 103 -12.21 -7.87 -14.71
N GLU A 104 -11.19 -8.11 -15.52
CA GLU A 104 -11.08 -7.58 -16.87
C GLU A 104 -12.20 -8.11 -17.78
N ARG A 105 -12.51 -9.41 -17.69
CA ARG A 105 -13.66 -9.99 -18.41
C ARG A 105 -14.98 -9.34 -17.98
N LEU A 106 -15.16 -9.13 -16.68
CA LEU A 106 -16.34 -8.45 -16.13
C LEU A 106 -16.45 -7.01 -16.63
N ASP A 107 -15.33 -6.28 -16.69
CA ASP A 107 -15.28 -4.91 -17.20
C ASP A 107 -15.70 -4.85 -18.67
N ARG A 108 -15.16 -5.76 -19.51
CA ARG A 108 -15.53 -5.89 -20.94
C ARG A 108 -16.99 -6.28 -21.15
N ASN A 109 -17.56 -7.07 -20.24
CA ASN A 109 -18.97 -7.48 -20.28
C ASN A 109 -19.94 -6.38 -19.81
N GLY A 110 -19.46 -5.15 -19.58
CA GLY A 110 -20.29 -4.02 -19.17
C GLY A 110 -20.53 -3.92 -17.67
N TYR A 111 -19.86 -4.75 -16.85
CA TYR A 111 -19.82 -4.60 -15.39
C TYR A 111 -18.70 -3.65 -14.93
N CYS A 112 -18.54 -2.58 -15.72
CA CYS A 112 -17.67 -1.43 -15.48
C CYS A 112 -18.25 -0.60 -14.32
N ARG A 113 -17.91 -1.00 -13.10
CA ARG A 113 -18.34 -0.35 -11.87
C ARG A 113 -17.16 0.09 -11.05
N ASP A 114 -17.41 1.09 -10.23
CA ASP A 114 -16.44 1.68 -9.30
C ASP A 114 -15.70 0.62 -8.48
N LYS A 115 -16.40 -0.41 -7.96
CA LYS A 115 -15.75 -1.50 -7.22
C LYS A 115 -14.89 -2.40 -8.11
N THR A 116 -15.32 -2.69 -9.33
CA THR A 116 -14.54 -3.49 -10.30
C THR A 116 -13.21 -2.80 -10.59
N HIS A 117 -13.23 -1.50 -10.92
CA HIS A 117 -12.00 -0.73 -11.13
C HIS A 117 -11.13 -0.64 -9.89
N TYR A 118 -11.71 -0.55 -8.70
CA TYR A 118 -10.95 -0.57 -7.45
C TYR A 118 -10.15 -1.87 -7.29
N TYR A 119 -10.78 -3.02 -7.54
CA TYR A 119 -10.08 -4.30 -7.44
C TYR A 119 -9.07 -4.52 -8.58
N ILE A 120 -9.34 -4.02 -9.79
CA ILE A 120 -8.34 -4.00 -10.87
C ILE A 120 -7.12 -3.18 -10.43
N ALA A 121 -7.34 -1.97 -9.89
CA ALA A 121 -6.26 -1.14 -9.36
C ALA A 121 -5.47 -1.85 -8.26
N TYR A 122 -6.16 -2.53 -7.34
CA TYR A 122 -5.55 -3.28 -6.26
C TYR A 122 -4.71 -4.46 -6.77
N CYS A 123 -5.17 -5.19 -7.78
CA CYS A 123 -4.40 -6.26 -8.42
C CYS A 123 -3.13 -5.69 -9.08
N PHE A 124 -3.26 -4.61 -9.85
CA PHE A 124 -2.11 -3.96 -10.48
C PHE A 124 -1.10 -3.42 -9.48
N HIS A 125 -1.57 -2.84 -8.38
CA HIS A 125 -0.72 -2.37 -7.30
C HIS A 125 0.14 -3.52 -6.73
N ASN A 126 -0.47 -4.67 -6.42
CA ASN A 126 0.26 -5.81 -5.89
C ASN A 126 1.15 -6.52 -6.93
N MET A 127 0.86 -6.37 -8.22
CA MET A 127 1.72 -6.84 -9.32
C MET A 127 2.84 -5.84 -9.69
N ASN A 128 3.04 -4.77 -8.92
CA ASN A 128 4.00 -3.68 -9.19
C ASN A 128 3.76 -2.93 -10.52
N GLN A 129 2.54 -2.98 -11.08
CA GLN A 129 2.14 -2.24 -12.27
C GLN A 129 1.52 -0.89 -11.88
N LEU A 130 2.37 -0.03 -11.31
CA LEU A 130 1.96 1.19 -10.61
C LEU A 130 1.26 2.21 -11.51
N ALA A 131 1.74 2.42 -12.72
CA ALA A 131 1.15 3.39 -13.66
C ALA A 131 -0.31 3.03 -13.99
N GLN A 132 -0.58 1.74 -14.23
CA GLN A 132 -1.93 1.24 -14.49
C GLN A 132 -2.80 1.28 -13.23
N ALA A 133 -2.23 0.93 -12.07
CA ALA A 133 -2.93 1.03 -10.80
C ALA A 133 -3.40 2.46 -10.51
N ALA A 134 -2.55 3.46 -10.74
CA ALA A 134 -2.88 4.87 -10.53
C ALA A 134 -4.06 5.34 -11.40
N GLN A 135 -4.08 4.97 -12.68
CA GLN A 135 -5.18 5.30 -13.59
C GLN A 135 -6.51 4.75 -13.08
N HIS A 136 -6.56 3.47 -12.69
CA HIS A 136 -7.79 2.87 -12.18
C HIS A 136 -8.21 3.46 -10.83
N TYR A 137 -7.30 3.76 -9.91
CA TYR A 137 -7.65 4.46 -8.67
C TYR A 137 -8.23 5.85 -8.92
N GLN A 138 -7.72 6.57 -9.92
CA GLN A 138 -8.23 7.89 -10.31
C GLN A 138 -9.65 7.81 -10.90
N VAL A 139 -9.95 6.77 -11.69
CA VAL A 139 -11.32 6.51 -12.17
C VAL A 139 -12.26 6.28 -10.99
N VAL A 140 -11.86 5.48 -9.99
CA VAL A 140 -12.71 5.24 -8.82
C VAL A 140 -12.92 6.50 -7.99
N SER A 141 -11.88 7.30 -7.75
CA SER A 141 -12.01 8.52 -6.95
C SER A 141 -12.92 9.57 -7.61
N SER A 142 -12.88 9.68 -8.94
CA SER A 142 -13.69 10.62 -9.71
C SER A 142 -15.13 10.16 -9.90
N PHE A 143 -15.36 8.90 -10.29
CA PHE A 143 -16.68 8.41 -10.69
C PHE A 143 -17.46 7.69 -9.60
N SER A 144 -16.82 7.25 -8.51
CA SER A 144 -17.51 6.51 -7.46
C SER A 144 -18.66 7.30 -6.82
N LYS A 145 -19.76 6.63 -6.50
CA LYS A 145 -20.82 7.20 -5.65
C LYS A 145 -20.60 6.91 -4.17
N ASP A 146 -19.86 5.85 -3.85
CA ASP A 146 -19.61 5.41 -2.48
C ASP A 146 -18.45 6.23 -1.87
N PRO A 147 -18.68 7.01 -0.80
CA PRO A 147 -17.64 7.86 -0.19
C PRO A 147 -16.51 7.03 0.44
N GLN A 148 -16.85 5.88 1.04
CA GLN A 148 -15.86 4.94 1.57
C GLN A 148 -14.93 4.42 0.46
N LEU A 149 -15.50 4.10 -0.71
CA LEU A 149 -14.71 3.59 -1.83
C LEU A 149 -13.79 4.68 -2.42
N LYS A 150 -14.26 5.94 -2.47
CA LYS A 150 -13.41 7.08 -2.84
C LYS A 150 -12.22 7.23 -1.91
N TYR A 151 -12.46 7.16 -0.60
CA TYR A 151 -11.39 7.24 0.39
C TYR A 151 -10.37 6.12 0.20
N LEU A 152 -10.82 4.87 0.04
CA LEU A 152 -9.93 3.74 -0.20
C LEU A 152 -9.12 3.90 -1.49
N ALA A 153 -9.74 4.39 -2.56
CA ALA A 153 -9.06 4.66 -3.82
C ALA A 153 -8.02 5.79 -3.69
N ALA A 154 -8.33 6.87 -2.97
CA ALA A 154 -7.40 7.96 -2.72
C ALA A 154 -6.19 7.50 -1.89
N VAL A 155 -6.41 6.67 -0.86
CA VAL A 155 -5.34 6.05 -0.08
C VAL A 155 -4.46 5.16 -0.97
N GLY A 156 -5.08 4.29 -1.78
CA GLY A 156 -4.35 3.42 -2.72
C GLY A 156 -3.52 4.22 -3.73
N TYR A 157 -4.10 5.28 -4.31
CA TYR A 157 -3.41 6.19 -5.22
C TYR A 157 -2.18 6.83 -4.57
N SER A 158 -2.32 7.36 -3.35
CA SER A 158 -1.20 7.99 -2.63
C SER A 158 -0.06 7.01 -2.32
N GLN A 159 -0.36 5.73 -2.08
CA GLN A 159 0.66 4.70 -1.86
C GLN A 159 1.43 4.41 -3.14
N VAL A 160 0.71 4.27 -4.26
CA VAL A 160 1.30 4.04 -5.59
C VAL A 160 2.19 5.21 -5.99
N GLU A 161 1.75 6.45 -5.77
CA GLU A 161 2.52 7.66 -6.05
C GLU A 161 3.81 7.73 -5.23
N ARG A 162 3.72 7.49 -3.91
CA ARG A 162 4.90 7.43 -3.03
C ARG A 162 5.89 6.35 -3.47
N TYR A 163 5.37 5.18 -3.83
CA TYR A 163 6.20 4.05 -4.25
C TYR A 163 6.83 4.29 -5.63
N ALA A 164 6.13 4.97 -6.54
CA ALA A 164 6.69 5.41 -7.82
C ALA A 164 7.82 6.43 -7.60
N ALA A 165 7.61 7.41 -6.72
CA ALA A 165 8.61 8.43 -6.38
C ALA A 165 9.86 7.84 -5.69
N SER A 166 9.68 6.81 -4.84
CA SER A 166 10.81 6.16 -4.15
C SER A 166 11.60 5.21 -5.06
N ARG A 167 10.95 4.55 -6.04
CA ARG A 167 11.68 3.76 -7.05
C ARG A 167 12.60 4.60 -7.92
N THR A 168 12.28 5.87 -8.12
CA THR A 168 13.13 6.79 -8.86
C THR A 168 14.34 7.32 -8.06
N TYR A 169 14.54 6.91 -6.80
CA TYR A 169 15.60 7.43 -5.94
C TYR A 169 16.33 6.33 -5.15
N ALA A 170 17.32 5.68 -5.77
CA ALA A 170 18.46 5.04 -5.08
C ALA A 170 19.61 4.54 -5.97
N GLY A 171 19.55 4.56 -7.32
CA GLY A 171 20.72 4.08 -8.06
C GLY A 171 20.76 4.17 -9.59
N GLN A 172 19.65 4.38 -10.31
CA GLN A 172 19.73 4.37 -11.76
C GLN A 172 18.52 5.07 -12.39
N GLY A 173 18.76 6.14 -13.15
CA GLY A 173 17.78 6.57 -14.15
C GLY A 173 17.28 8.02 -14.09
N ASN A 174 17.97 8.97 -13.45
CA ASN A 174 17.80 10.39 -13.82
C ASN A 174 18.53 10.74 -15.14
N LEU A 175 18.63 9.79 -16.08
CA LEU A 175 19.08 10.04 -17.44
C LEU A 175 17.95 10.63 -18.30
N PHE A 176 16.67 10.34 -18.02
CA PHE A 176 15.59 10.92 -18.84
C PHE A 176 15.38 12.43 -18.58
N ALA A 177 15.52 12.91 -17.34
CA ALA A 177 15.42 14.36 -17.06
C ALA A 177 16.66 15.15 -17.54
N ARG A 178 17.85 14.52 -17.59
CA ARG A 178 19.06 15.14 -18.14
C ARG A 178 19.15 15.07 -19.67
N LEU A 179 18.61 14.04 -20.31
CA LEU A 179 18.59 13.95 -21.78
C LEU A 179 17.46 14.82 -22.39
N SER A 180 16.37 15.06 -21.66
CA SER A 180 15.31 15.98 -22.10
C SER A 180 15.61 17.47 -21.86
N THR A 181 16.70 17.79 -21.13
CA THR A 181 17.21 19.16 -20.96
C THR A 181 18.48 19.42 -21.79
N GLY A 182 19.01 18.39 -22.49
CA GLY A 182 20.29 18.45 -23.22
C GLY A 182 20.20 18.34 -24.75
N GLY A 183 19.01 18.38 -25.34
CA GLY A 183 18.82 18.02 -26.75
C GLY A 183 17.72 18.80 -27.46
N ARG A 184 17.84 20.14 -27.51
CA ARG A 184 17.31 21.05 -28.55
C ARG A 184 17.70 22.49 -28.19
N SER A 185 18.99 22.79 -28.36
CA SER A 185 19.44 24.15 -28.66
C SER A 185 19.02 24.45 -30.10
N TRP A 186 17.85 25.05 -30.27
CA TRP A 186 17.43 25.71 -31.51
C TRP A 186 16.62 26.95 -31.13
N GLY A 187 17.27 28.12 -31.18
CA GLY A 187 16.61 29.39 -31.47
C GLY A 187 16.25 30.31 -30.30
N GLY A 188 17.01 31.40 -30.17
CA GLY A 188 16.61 32.67 -29.55
C GLY A 188 17.04 32.81 -28.08
N GLY A 189 17.84 33.78 -27.66
CA GLY A 189 18.16 35.08 -28.24
C GLY A 189 18.05 36.13 -27.12
N GLY A 190 19.10 36.94 -26.94
CA GLY A 190 19.19 38.05 -25.97
C GLY A 190 19.93 37.63 -24.69
N GLY A 191 21.17 38.05 -24.42
CA GLY A 191 21.69 39.43 -24.45
C GLY A 191 21.32 40.10 -23.11
N GLY A 192 22.19 40.65 -22.28
CA GLY A 192 23.61 40.95 -22.29
C GLY A 192 23.91 41.81 -21.04
N GLY A 193 25.20 41.95 -20.69
CA GLY A 193 25.73 42.89 -19.68
C GLY A 193 25.87 42.31 -18.27
N GLY A 194 27.05 42.15 -17.63
CA GLY A 194 28.32 42.85 -17.80
C GLY A 194 28.16 44.32 -17.39
N GLY A 195 28.84 44.89 -16.39
CA GLY A 195 29.90 44.46 -15.48
C GLY A 195 30.23 45.68 -14.57
N GLY A 196 31.30 45.58 -13.78
CA GLY A 196 31.86 46.70 -13.01
C GLY A 196 31.85 46.47 -11.51
#